data_AF-A0A1S6KPW2-F1
#
_entry.id   AF-A0A1S6KPW2-F1
#
_cell.length_a   1.000
_cell.length_b   1.000
_cell.length_c   1.000
_cell.angle_alpha   90.00
_cell.angle_beta   90.00
_cell.angle_gamma   90.00
#
_symmetry.space_group_name_H-M   'P 1'
#
loop_
_entity.id
_entity.type
_entity.pdbx_description
1 polymer ?
#
loop_
_entity_poly.entity_id
_entity_poly.type
_entity_poly.pdbx_seq_one_letter_code
_entity_poly.pdbx_strand_id
1 'polypeptide(L)'
;LHDGGWDVSHRYFMTAANNSNQVAVIDSRERKMAALVDVGKIPHPGRGANFVHPQFGPVWATSHLGDETISLIGTDPDKYPQYAWKV
;
A
#
# COMPACT_ATOMS: atom_id res chain seq x y z
N LEU A 1 1.07 1.98 -16.80
CA LEU A 1 1.59 1.57 -15.47
C LEU A 1 2.19 2.81 -14.81
N HIS A 2 1.34 3.65 -14.20
CA HIS A 2 1.77 4.82 -13.41
C HIS A 2 1.24 4.79 -11.97
N ASP A 3 0.42 3.79 -11.62
CA ASP A 3 -0.28 3.66 -10.34
C ASP A 3 0.39 2.65 -9.42
N GLY A 4 1.62 2.94 -9.05
CA GLY A 4 2.34 2.22 -8.02
C GLY A 4 3.64 2.90 -7.61
N GLY A 5 4.09 2.60 -6.40
CA GLY A 5 5.34 3.11 -5.86
C GLY A 5 5.92 2.18 -4.82
N TRP A 6 7.09 2.57 -4.31
CA TRP A 6 7.80 1.80 -3.31
C TRP A 6 7.38 2.23 -1.91
N ASP A 7 7.34 1.27 -0.99
CA ASP A 7 7.35 1.57 0.44
C ASP A 7 8.65 2.29 0.83
N VAL A 8 8.71 2.87 2.03
CA VAL A 8 9.87 3.65 2.50
C VAL A 8 11.19 2.86 2.50
N SER A 9 11.14 1.53 2.63
CA SER A 9 12.34 0.66 2.60
C SER A 9 12.81 0.31 1.19
N HIS A 10 12.04 0.67 0.15
CA HIS A 10 12.26 0.27 -1.24
C HIS A 10 12.30 -1.26 -1.45
N ARG A 11 11.60 -2.03 -0.63
CA ARG A 11 11.49 -3.49 -0.74
C ARG A 11 10.16 -3.93 -1.32
N TYR A 12 9.08 -3.30 -0.88
CA TYR A 12 7.73 -3.66 -1.29
C TYR A 12 7.23 -2.68 -2.34
N PHE A 13 6.92 -3.21 -3.52
CA PHE A 13 6.25 -2.44 -4.56
C PHE A 13 4.75 -2.51 -4.35
N MET A 14 4.13 -1.35 -4.16
CA MET A 14 2.70 -1.17 -3.92
C MET A 14 2.07 -0.68 -5.21
N THR A 15 1.20 -1.48 -5.82
CA THR A 15 0.55 -1.12 -7.10
C THR A 15 -0.95 -1.32 -7.02
N ALA A 16 -1.69 -0.37 -7.57
CA ALA A 16 -3.14 -0.44 -7.58
C ALA A 16 -3.65 -1.42 -8.64
N ALA A 17 -4.64 -2.23 -8.26
CA ALA A 17 -5.47 -3.03 -9.15
C ALA A 17 -6.84 -2.33 -9.23
N ASN A 18 -6.88 -1.22 -9.97
CA ASN A 18 -7.89 -0.17 -9.81
C ASN A 18 -9.35 -0.68 -9.91
N ASN A 19 -9.68 -1.48 -10.93
CA ASN A 19 -11.04 -1.99 -11.12
C ASN A 19 -11.44 -3.12 -10.14
N SER A 20 -10.50 -3.57 -9.31
CA SER A 20 -10.71 -4.58 -8.28
C SER A 20 -10.79 -3.98 -6.88
N ASN A 21 -10.66 -2.65 -6.72
CA ASN A 21 -10.61 -1.96 -5.42
C ASN A 21 -9.55 -2.54 -4.47
N GLN A 22 -8.38 -2.87 -5.04
CA GLN A 22 -7.31 -3.55 -4.33
C GLN A 22 -5.96 -2.90 -4.59
N VAL A 23 -5.05 -3.06 -3.64
CA VAL A 23 -3.61 -2.79 -3.78
C VAL A 23 -2.84 -4.09 -3.67
N ALA A 24 -2.06 -4.42 -4.69
CA ALA A 24 -1.14 -5.54 -4.67
C ALA A 24 0.21 -5.13 -4.07
N VAL A 25 0.72 -5.96 -3.17
CA VAL A 25 2.02 -5.79 -2.52
C VAL A 25 2.98 -6.84 -3.04
N ILE A 26 4.06 -6.42 -3.69
CA ILE A 26 5.08 -7.32 -4.25
C ILE A 26 6.37 -7.16 -3.46
N ASP A 27 6.86 -8.24 -2.86
CA ASP A 27 8.19 -8.28 -2.23
C ASP A 27 9.24 -8.42 -3.34
N SER A 28 10.00 -7.35 -3.61
CA SER A 28 11.00 -7.35 -4.69
C SER A 28 12.21 -8.22 -4.37
N ARG A 29 12.50 -8.44 -3.09
CA ARG A 29 13.60 -9.28 -2.62
C ARG A 29 13.29 -10.76 -2.84
N GLU A 30 12.09 -11.17 -2.43
CA GLU A 30 11.63 -12.56 -2.54
C GLU A 30 10.95 -12.86 -3.88
N ARG A 31 10.71 -11.83 -4.70
CA ARG A 31 10.06 -11.91 -6.02
C ARG A 31 8.70 -12.61 -5.98
N LYS A 32 7.90 -12.29 -4.96
CA LYS A 32 6.58 -12.89 -4.73
C LYS A 32 5.56 -11.84 -4.30
N MET A 33 4.28 -12.15 -4.51
CA MET A 33 3.20 -11.37 -3.93
C MET A 33 3.18 -11.59 -2.42
N ALA A 34 3.25 -10.49 -1.66
CA ALA A 34 3.19 -10.49 -0.20
C ALA A 34 1.74 -10.42 0.30
N ALA A 35 0.90 -9.60 -0.35
CA ALA A 35 -0.50 -9.42 0.00
C ALA A 35 -1.32 -8.83 -1.15
N LEU A 36 -2.64 -9.02 -1.06
CA LEU A 36 -3.66 -8.22 -1.74
C LEU A 36 -4.47 -7.53 -0.64
N VAL A 37 -4.54 -6.20 -0.69
CA VAL A 37 -5.18 -5.37 0.34
C VAL A 37 -6.41 -4.72 -0.27
N ASP A 38 -7.58 -4.99 0.31
CA ASP A 38 -8.82 -4.32 -0.08
C ASP A 38 -8.82 -2.86 0.40
N VAL A 39 -9.23 -1.94 -0.47
CA VAL A 39 -9.26 -0.49 -0.22
C VAL A 39 -10.57 0.11 -0.75
N GLY A 40 -10.66 1.44 -0.77
CA GLY A 40 -11.77 2.17 -1.39
C GLY A 40 -11.88 1.95 -2.90
N LYS A 41 -12.83 2.63 -3.53
CA LYS A 41 -13.17 2.46 -4.95
C LYS A 41 -12.16 3.10 -5.87
N ILE A 42 -11.62 2.33 -6.83
CA ILE A 42 -10.70 2.83 -7.87
C ILE A 42 -9.49 3.55 -7.22
N PRO A 43 -8.62 2.82 -6.49
CA PRO A 43 -7.40 3.39 -5.93
C PRO A 43 -6.53 4.00 -7.03
N HIS A 44 -6.04 5.22 -6.80
CA HIS A 44 -5.23 5.96 -7.76
C HIS A 44 -4.06 6.69 -7.08
N PRO A 45 -3.00 5.95 -6.74
CA PRO A 45 -1.92 6.46 -5.91
C PRO A 45 -0.94 7.38 -6.63
N GLY A 46 -0.81 7.29 -7.96
CA GLY A 46 0.46 7.64 -8.60
C GLY A 46 1.59 6.79 -7.99
N ARG A 47 2.57 7.41 -7.33
CA ARG A 47 3.59 6.69 -6.52
C ARG A 47 3.17 6.43 -5.07
N GLY A 48 2.05 7.00 -4.64
CA GLY A 48 1.61 7.06 -3.24
C GLY A 48 2.48 7.96 -2.38
N ALA A 49 2.17 7.98 -1.08
CA ALA A 49 2.89 8.78 -0.08
C ALA A 49 3.33 7.91 1.10
N ASN A 50 4.61 7.99 1.46
CA ASN A 50 5.19 7.29 2.60
C ASN A 50 5.36 8.23 3.78
N PHE A 51 4.97 7.79 4.98
CA PHE A 51 5.27 8.48 6.23
C PHE A 51 5.17 7.53 7.43
N VAL A 52 5.61 7.99 8.60
CA VAL A 52 5.49 7.22 9.85
C VAL A 52 4.25 7.70 10.60
N HIS A 53 3.25 6.83 10.73
CA HIS A 53 2.07 7.09 11.54
C HIS A 53 2.41 6.86 13.03
N PRO A 54 1.98 7.74 13.96
CA PRO A 54 2.37 7.66 15.37
C PRO A 54 1.93 6.35 16.06
N GLN A 55 0.86 5.72 15.58
CA GLN A 55 0.34 4.47 16.15
C GLN A 55 0.70 3.22 15.33
N PHE A 56 0.78 3.35 14.00
CA PHE A 56 0.85 2.20 13.08
C PHE A 56 2.25 1.95 12.52
N GLY A 57 3.20 2.84 12.80
CA GLY A 57 4.54 2.77 12.22
C GLY A 57 4.56 3.25 10.77
N PRO A 58 5.51 2.76 9.94
CA PRO A 58 5.58 3.08 8.52
C PRO A 58 4.30 2.68 7.77
N VAL A 59 3.73 3.65 7.04
CA VAL A 59 2.57 3.45 6.18
C VAL A 59 2.83 4.01 4.78
N TRP A 60 2.14 3.43 3.80
CA TRP A 60 2.01 3.95 2.45
C TRP A 60 0.55 4.31 2.18
N ALA A 61 0.30 5.49 1.62
CA ALA A 61 -1.05 6.02 1.43
C ALA A 61 -1.45 6.13 -0.04
N THR A 62 -2.74 5.88 -0.31
CA THR A 62 -3.38 6.09 -1.61
C THR A 62 -4.70 6.84 -1.45
N SER A 63 -4.96 7.76 -2.40
CA SER A 63 -6.28 8.33 -2.66
C SER A 63 -7.08 7.44 -3.62
N HIS A 64 -8.36 7.77 -3.79
CA HIS A 64 -9.30 7.04 -4.62
C HIS A 64 -9.98 7.99 -5.61
N LEU A 65 -10.22 7.52 -6.84
CA LEU A 65 -11.01 8.25 -7.83
C LEU A 65 -12.51 7.95 -7.72
N GLY A 66 -12.86 6.78 -7.15
CA GLY A 66 -14.23 6.30 -7.07
C GLY A 66 -14.96 6.64 -5.77
N ASP A 67 -14.26 7.19 -4.77
CA ASP A 67 -14.80 7.71 -3.52
C ASP A 67 -13.83 8.70 -2.85
N GLU A 68 -14.24 9.30 -1.73
CA GLU A 68 -13.52 10.33 -0.98
C GLU A 68 -12.47 9.79 0.01
N THR A 69 -12.23 8.48 0.04
CA THR A 69 -11.40 7.88 1.08
C THR A 69 -9.90 8.01 0.79
N ILE A 70 -9.10 8.00 1.86
CA ILE A 70 -7.65 7.83 1.81
C ILE A 70 -7.32 6.59 2.64
N SER A 71 -6.71 5.58 2.03
CA SER A 71 -6.30 4.37 2.74
C SER A 71 -4.84 4.46 3.13
N LEU A 72 -4.53 4.10 4.37
CA LEU A 72 -3.18 3.99 4.90
C LEU A 72 -2.84 2.52 5.08
N ILE A 73 -1.85 2.00 4.34
CA ILE A 73 -1.47 0.60 4.41
C ILE A 73 -0.17 0.47 5.20
N GLY A 74 -0.15 -0.34 6.26
CA GLY A 74 1.08 -0.63 7.02
C GLY A 74 2.10 -1.41 6.19
N THR A 75 3.37 -0.99 6.22
CA THR A 75 4.43 -1.54 5.33
C THR A 75 5.61 -2.19 6.05
N ASP A 76 5.57 -2.32 7.38
CA ASP A 76 6.65 -2.89 8.19
C ASP A 76 6.23 -4.21 8.87
N PRO A 77 6.32 -5.36 8.16
CA PRO A 77 5.96 -6.67 8.73
C PRO A 77 6.91 -7.16 9.82
N ASP A 78 8.11 -6.58 9.95
CA ASP A 78 9.11 -7.04 10.90
C ASP A 78 8.92 -6.38 12.28
N LYS A 79 8.65 -5.07 12.31
CA LYS A 79 8.47 -4.31 13.58
C LYS A 79 7.02 -4.00 13.92
N TYR A 80 6.13 -3.94 12.93
CA TYR A 80 4.70 -3.68 13.11
C TYR A 80 3.83 -4.80 12.46
N PRO A 81 4.10 -6.09 12.75
CA PRO A 81 3.42 -7.22 12.10
C PRO A 81 1.88 -7.20 12.25
N GLN A 82 1.38 -6.61 13.34
CA GLN A 82 -0.05 -6.50 13.60
C GLN A 82 -0.78 -5.55 12.64
N TYR A 83 -0.07 -4.60 12.03
CA TYR A 83 -0.61 -3.58 11.10
C TYR A 83 -0.17 -3.79 9.65
N ALA A 84 0.84 -4.62 9.40
CA ALA A 84 1.33 -4.86 8.05
C ALA A 84 0.21 -5.39 7.13
N TRP A 85 0.11 -4.78 5.95
CA TRP A 85 -0.84 -5.15 4.88
C TRP A 85 -2.31 -4.97 5.25
N LYS A 86 -2.61 -4.03 6.15
CA LYS A 86 -3.97 -3.67 6.57
C LYS A 86 -4.21 -2.18 6.37
N VAL A 87 -5.47 -1.83 6.13
CA VAL A 87 -6.02 -0.46 6.12
C VAL A 87 -6.47 -0.07 7.52
#